data_AF-A0A119D0K0-F1
#
_entry.id   AF-A0A119D0K0-F1
#
_cell.length_a   1.000
_cell.length_b   1.000
_cell.length_c   1.000
_cell.angle_alpha   90.00
_cell.angle_beta   90.00
_cell.angle_gamma   90.00
#
_symmetry.space_group_name_H-M   'P 1'
#
loop_
_entity.id
_entity.type
_entity.pdbx_description
1 polymer ?
#
loop_
_entity_poly.entity_id
_entity_poly.type
_entity_poly.pdbx_seq_one_letter_code
_entity_poly.pdbx_strand_id
1 'polypeptide(L)'
;MLDSRNDRLDYGAELAPPDGFELDAAVATTYSLDLNALLAVPIALCFSNTLEGDLKGEKIAILEAMTQLKDKLKVFYQKGNIHCPSSYNRLYALLEPCLQAIVPSGGVFSSFHPKLWLLRFKESGAALKSPKIKYRLLILSRNLTFDRSWDLALSLDGERTAATATAHAPSWITLFSDLLSQANDFEASDRLLKDLPYICWQVPKPFNKLELLVGGPVYGHPVDSHRKSLSALMVVSPFIQSQEGNIFGLKQLAGEQVNVHKVLCSRAEELNAIGPTALSDWDCYAINPSIVDCEESLGLNDGEEHILSQNLHAKLIIRESGRVCDWFVGSANATSAALGDGDANPRNTEIMAKLSGNDPQLSPKIVLAQWLEQKLFVKHEFETIELEDGEALSSALRKLMHELIAANWTLHASKNVDEGYDLTLSHTFDTDKFPLDAAIKISQLALPGQLFITSELKWFKATLAQLSSFIIVEVEIARGGFSKTKRCVICADLTIEGGDTRQQHLLQSLVNSPEKILNYVRLLLETQPNKAQWLAFEPTGNEAQAAINALLSSDSPLFEQLMVAASRHPEVIERIGKLIKRLKIAQVEIPSEFADLWSHFTKGRS
;
A
#
# COMPACT_ATOMS: atom_id res chain seq x y z
N MET A 1 -7.90 19.18 -17.08
CA MET A 1 -6.86 19.09 -16.05
C MET A 1 -7.02 17.86 -15.14
N LEU A 2 -8.20 17.22 -15.14
CA LEU A 2 -8.40 15.85 -14.65
C LEU A 2 -9.25 15.09 -15.67
N ASP A 3 -8.73 14.96 -16.88
CA ASP A 3 -9.33 14.13 -17.93
C ASP A 3 -9.09 12.66 -17.62
N SER A 4 -10.14 11.94 -17.25
CA SER A 4 -10.08 10.50 -16.93
C SER A 4 -9.44 9.64 -18.04
N ARG A 5 -9.44 10.12 -19.30
CA ARG A 5 -8.86 9.40 -20.45
C ARG A 5 -7.38 9.69 -20.67
N ASN A 6 -6.90 10.88 -20.29
CA ASN A 6 -5.57 11.36 -20.64
C ASN A 6 -4.65 11.54 -19.42
N ASP A 7 -5.21 11.83 -18.25
CA ASP A 7 -4.47 12.16 -17.02
C ASP A 7 -4.37 10.93 -16.10
N ARG A 8 -4.01 9.76 -16.64
CA ARG A 8 -3.82 8.51 -15.86
C ARG A 8 -2.37 8.40 -15.41
N LEU A 9 -2.16 8.18 -14.11
CA LEU A 9 -0.84 7.86 -13.57
C LEU A 9 -0.67 6.35 -13.46
N ASP A 10 0.41 5.82 -14.03
CA ASP A 10 0.80 4.44 -13.80
C ASP A 10 1.49 4.33 -12.44
N TYR A 11 0.86 3.61 -11.53
CA TYR A 11 1.34 3.47 -10.16
C TYR A 11 2.74 2.83 -10.07
N GLY A 12 3.05 1.88 -10.95
CA GLY A 12 4.38 1.28 -11.00
C GLY A 12 5.45 2.26 -11.49
N ALA A 13 5.13 3.06 -12.50
CA ALA A 13 6.02 4.11 -13.01
C ALA A 13 6.29 5.20 -11.98
N GLU A 14 5.29 5.60 -11.19
CA GLU A 14 5.46 6.60 -10.14
C GLU A 14 6.37 6.11 -9.00
N LEU A 15 6.39 4.80 -8.72
CA LEU A 15 7.30 4.19 -7.75
C LEU A 15 8.72 4.02 -8.30
N ALA A 16 8.89 3.96 -9.62
CA ALA A 16 10.18 3.72 -10.24
C ALA A 16 11.18 4.87 -9.98
N PRO A 17 12.46 4.53 -9.75
CA PRO A 17 13.48 5.55 -9.58
C PRO A 17 13.70 6.36 -10.87
N PRO A 18 14.01 7.67 -10.77
CA PRO A 18 14.40 8.48 -11.94
C PRO A 18 15.69 7.96 -12.59
N ASP A 19 15.88 8.28 -13.88
CA ASP A 19 17.08 7.91 -14.62
C ASP A 19 18.37 8.36 -13.92
N GLY A 20 19.29 7.41 -13.74
CA GLY A 20 20.57 7.64 -13.06
C GLY A 20 20.49 7.64 -11.52
N PHE A 21 19.34 7.28 -10.95
CA PHE A 21 19.16 7.13 -9.50
C PHE A 21 18.72 5.71 -9.15
N GLU A 22 18.98 5.31 -7.91
CA GLU A 22 18.50 4.07 -7.30
C GLU A 22 17.64 4.37 -6.08
N LEU A 23 16.72 3.44 -5.77
CA LEU A 23 15.96 3.51 -4.54
C LEU A 23 16.89 3.28 -3.33
N ASP A 24 16.88 4.26 -2.44
CA ASP A 24 17.61 4.20 -1.20
C ASP A 24 16.68 3.84 -0.03
N ALA A 25 15.52 4.50 0.11
CA ALA A 25 14.45 4.10 1.04
C ALA A 25 13.06 4.44 0.51
N ALA A 26 12.07 3.67 0.98
CA ALA A 26 10.66 3.86 0.74
C ALA A 26 9.86 3.69 2.04
N VAL A 27 8.99 4.64 2.33
CA VAL A 27 8.01 4.57 3.42
C VAL A 27 6.63 4.69 2.81
N ALA A 28 5.76 3.71 3.06
CA ALA A 28 4.38 3.75 2.60
C ALA A 28 3.42 3.75 3.79
N THR A 29 2.24 4.34 3.59
CA THR A 29 1.13 4.20 4.54
C THR A 29 -0.14 3.81 3.78
N THR A 30 -0.99 2.99 4.40
CA THR A 30 -2.30 2.62 3.84
C THR A 30 -3.30 2.28 4.95
N TYR A 31 -4.59 2.48 4.73
CA TYR A 31 -5.62 2.05 5.70
C TYR A 31 -5.83 0.54 5.65
N SER A 32 -6.01 0.01 4.44
CA SER A 32 -6.17 -1.42 4.18
C SER A 32 -5.07 -1.93 3.26
N LEU A 33 -4.73 -3.20 3.41
CA LEU A 33 -3.63 -3.81 2.68
C LEU A 33 -4.08 -5.13 2.06
N ASP A 34 -3.85 -5.30 0.77
CA ASP A 34 -3.90 -6.61 0.12
C ASP A 34 -2.47 -7.15 -0.05
N LEU A 35 -2.21 -8.36 0.45
CA LEU A 35 -0.87 -8.96 0.42
C LEU A 35 -0.42 -9.28 -1.02
N ASN A 36 -1.33 -9.65 -1.92
CA ASN A 36 -1.00 -9.89 -3.32
C ASN A 36 -0.67 -8.57 -4.03
N ALA A 37 -1.42 -7.50 -3.76
CA ALA A 37 -1.10 -6.18 -4.28
C ALA A 37 0.27 -5.69 -3.78
N LEU A 38 0.59 -5.94 -2.51
CA LEU A 38 1.89 -5.60 -1.95
C LEU A 38 3.04 -6.43 -2.54
N LEU A 39 2.84 -7.69 -2.93
CA LEU A 39 3.87 -8.49 -3.60
C LEU A 39 4.31 -7.92 -4.96
N ALA A 40 3.44 -7.15 -5.62
CA ALA A 40 3.75 -6.53 -6.91
C ALA A 40 4.59 -5.24 -6.75
N VAL A 41 4.47 -4.53 -5.63
CA VAL A 41 5.21 -3.28 -5.35
C VAL A 41 6.73 -3.44 -5.45
N PRO A 42 7.37 -4.49 -4.89
CA PRO A 42 8.79 -4.73 -5.03
C PRO A 42 9.28 -4.74 -6.48
N ILE A 43 8.48 -5.35 -7.37
CA ILE A 43 8.80 -5.44 -8.79
C ILE A 43 8.84 -4.04 -9.40
N ALA A 44 7.84 -3.20 -9.11
CA ALA A 44 7.80 -1.82 -9.60
C ALA A 44 9.00 -0.99 -9.11
N LEU A 45 9.33 -1.09 -7.82
CA LEU A 45 10.44 -0.34 -7.20
C LEU A 45 11.83 -0.74 -7.74
N CYS A 46 12.01 -2.01 -8.10
CA CYS A 46 13.31 -2.55 -8.51
C CYS A 46 13.49 -2.67 -10.02
N PHE A 47 12.41 -2.85 -10.78
CA PHE A 47 12.45 -3.21 -12.20
C PHE A 47 11.68 -2.26 -13.12
N SER A 48 11.15 -1.14 -12.60
CA SER A 48 10.46 -0.10 -13.36
C SER A 48 9.35 -0.63 -14.29
N ASN A 49 8.60 -1.63 -13.82
CA ASN A 49 7.53 -2.28 -14.57
C ASN A 49 6.15 -2.04 -13.93
N THR A 50 5.10 -2.17 -14.73
CA THR A 50 3.70 -1.97 -14.33
C THR A 50 3.22 -3.10 -13.41
N LEU A 51 2.33 -2.75 -12.46
CA LEU A 51 1.77 -3.67 -11.46
C LEU A 51 0.70 -4.64 -12.00
N GLU A 52 0.34 -4.54 -13.28
CA GLU A 52 -0.72 -5.35 -13.90
C GLU A 52 -0.17 -6.71 -14.42
N GLY A 53 -0.84 -7.82 -14.09
CA GLY A 53 -0.52 -9.18 -14.58
C GLY A 53 -0.71 -10.32 -13.54
N ASP A 54 -0.76 -11.59 -14.00
CA ASP A 54 -0.82 -12.78 -13.14
C ASP A 54 0.57 -13.10 -12.53
N LEU A 55 0.65 -13.05 -11.19
CA LEU A 55 1.85 -13.24 -10.37
C LEU A 55 2.45 -14.67 -10.41
N LYS A 56 1.82 -15.63 -11.10
CA LYS A 56 2.21 -17.06 -11.06
C LYS A 56 3.63 -17.34 -11.60
N GLY A 57 4.11 -16.59 -12.59
CA GLY A 57 5.47 -16.67 -13.14
C GLY A 57 6.52 -15.81 -12.41
N GLU A 58 6.11 -15.03 -11.41
CA GLU A 58 6.88 -13.87 -10.90
C GLU A 58 7.71 -14.19 -9.63
N LYS A 59 7.71 -15.44 -9.14
CA LYS A 59 8.21 -15.77 -7.79
C LYS A 59 9.69 -15.44 -7.55
N ILE A 60 10.54 -15.58 -8.56
CA ILE A 60 11.98 -15.30 -8.44
C ILE A 60 12.27 -13.81 -8.61
N ALA A 61 11.54 -13.13 -9.48
CA ALA A 61 11.58 -11.67 -9.58
C ALA A 61 11.18 -11.03 -8.24
N ILE A 62 10.09 -11.51 -7.63
CA ILE A 62 9.64 -11.06 -6.31
C ILE A 62 10.70 -11.36 -5.25
N LEU A 63 11.22 -12.60 -5.19
CA LEU A 63 12.26 -12.96 -4.22
C LEU A 63 13.47 -12.03 -4.34
N GLU A 64 13.92 -11.77 -5.56
CA GLU A 64 15.06 -10.91 -5.83
C GLU A 64 14.77 -9.43 -5.49
N ALA A 65 13.60 -8.93 -5.87
CA ALA A 65 13.17 -7.57 -5.55
C ALA A 65 13.06 -7.37 -4.04
N MET A 66 12.40 -8.30 -3.32
CA MET A 66 12.32 -8.29 -1.86
C MET A 66 13.69 -8.31 -1.21
N THR A 67 14.63 -9.03 -1.82
CA THR A 67 15.99 -9.08 -1.30
C THR A 67 16.76 -7.78 -1.52
N GLN A 68 16.50 -7.05 -2.60
CA GLN A 68 17.06 -5.71 -2.83
C GLN A 68 16.43 -4.64 -1.94
N LEU A 69 15.15 -4.80 -1.62
CA LEU A 69 14.38 -3.89 -0.75
C LEU A 69 14.53 -4.19 0.73
N LYS A 70 15.25 -5.24 1.10
CA LYS A 70 15.56 -5.55 2.48
C LYS A 70 16.14 -4.31 3.17
N ASP A 71 15.55 -3.94 4.29
CA ASP A 71 15.92 -2.77 5.11
C ASP A 71 15.75 -1.41 4.41
N LYS A 72 15.11 -1.38 3.21
CA LYS A 72 14.81 -0.16 2.44
C LYS A 72 13.33 0.19 2.36
N LEU A 73 12.43 -0.78 2.54
CA LEU A 73 10.97 -0.57 2.48
C LEU A 73 10.33 -0.79 3.85
N LYS A 74 9.52 0.18 4.29
CA LYS A 74 8.62 0.03 5.45
C LYS A 74 7.21 0.50 5.09
N VAL A 75 6.22 -0.33 5.36
CA VAL A 75 4.81 -0.10 5.03
C VAL A 75 4.00 -0.09 6.32
N PHE A 76 3.47 1.07 6.66
CA PHE A 76 2.61 1.26 7.81
C PHE A 76 1.15 1.05 7.42
N TYR A 77 0.42 0.28 8.20
CA TYR A 77 -0.97 -0.01 7.91
C TYR A 77 -1.80 -0.10 9.20
N GLN A 78 -3.12 0.10 9.11
CA GLN A 78 -3.97 -0.08 10.28
C GLN A 78 -4.01 -1.57 10.67
N LYS A 79 -3.65 -1.87 11.91
CA LYS A 79 -3.70 -3.24 12.44
C LYS A 79 -5.13 -3.80 12.33
N GLY A 80 -5.25 -5.04 11.84
CA GLY A 80 -6.54 -5.68 11.58
C GLY A 80 -7.21 -5.29 10.26
N ASN A 81 -6.53 -4.59 9.36
CA ASN A 81 -7.05 -4.24 8.02
C ASN A 81 -6.25 -4.87 6.87
N ILE A 82 -5.58 -5.98 7.11
CA ILE A 82 -5.09 -6.83 6.02
C ILE A 82 -6.27 -7.64 5.49
N HIS A 83 -6.51 -7.55 4.19
CA HIS A 83 -7.51 -8.36 3.49
C HIS A 83 -7.14 -9.84 3.58
N CYS A 84 -8.11 -10.69 3.94
CA CYS A 84 -7.85 -12.12 4.10
C CYS A 84 -7.75 -12.75 2.70
N PRO A 85 -6.57 -13.27 2.29
CA PRO A 85 -6.43 -13.87 0.98
C PRO A 85 -7.17 -15.21 0.92
N SER A 86 -7.68 -15.57 -0.26
CA SER A 86 -8.39 -16.84 -0.49
C SER A 86 -7.47 -18.06 -0.38
N SER A 87 -6.17 -17.89 -0.61
CA SER A 87 -5.16 -18.93 -0.52
C SER A 87 -3.86 -18.37 0.05
N TYR A 88 -3.11 -19.21 0.76
CA TYR A 88 -1.81 -18.82 1.29
C TYR A 88 -0.73 -18.87 0.20
N ASN A 89 -0.01 -17.76 0.06
CA ASN A 89 1.22 -17.70 -0.71
C ASN A 89 2.42 -17.64 0.24
N ARG A 90 3.32 -18.63 0.13
CA ARG A 90 4.57 -18.68 0.92
C ARG A 90 5.46 -17.43 0.78
N LEU A 91 5.30 -16.64 -0.27
CA LEU A 91 6.01 -15.38 -0.45
C LEU A 91 5.56 -14.29 0.52
N TYR A 92 4.38 -14.40 1.14
CA TYR A 92 3.92 -13.46 2.16
C TYR A 92 4.88 -13.39 3.35
N ALA A 93 5.58 -14.48 3.67
CA ALA A 93 6.62 -14.50 4.70
C ALA A 93 7.75 -13.48 4.44
N LEU A 94 8.03 -13.15 3.17
CA LEU A 94 9.04 -12.15 2.80
C LEU A 94 8.56 -10.73 3.11
N LEU A 95 7.25 -10.48 3.10
CA LEU A 95 6.66 -9.17 3.37
C LEU A 95 6.63 -8.85 4.87
N GLU A 96 6.61 -9.85 5.74
CA GLU A 96 6.43 -9.65 7.19
C GLU A 96 7.39 -8.61 7.79
N PRO A 97 8.71 -8.58 7.48
CA PRO A 97 9.63 -7.57 8.05
C PRO A 97 9.38 -6.14 7.56
N CYS A 98 8.82 -5.98 6.35
CA CYS A 98 8.54 -4.65 5.80
C CYS A 98 7.23 -4.05 6.33
N LEU A 99 6.42 -4.82 7.06
CA LEU A 99 5.13 -4.38 7.58
C LEU A 99 5.27 -3.81 8.99
N GLN A 100 4.55 -2.71 9.26
CA GLN A 100 4.42 -2.13 10.60
C GLN A 100 2.95 -1.81 10.87
N ALA A 101 2.37 -2.50 11.83
CA ALA A 101 0.97 -2.32 12.18
C ALA A 101 0.79 -1.09 13.11
N ILE A 102 -0.18 -0.24 12.80
CA ILE A 102 -0.55 0.95 13.58
C ILE A 102 -1.90 0.72 14.24
N VAL A 103 -1.98 0.99 15.55
CA VAL A 103 -3.23 1.07 16.29
C VAL A 103 -3.60 2.56 16.43
N PRO A 104 -4.76 3.00 15.89
CA PRO A 104 -5.19 4.40 15.98
C PRO A 104 -5.31 4.91 17.42
N SER A 105 -4.76 6.10 17.70
CA SER A 105 -4.70 6.69 19.05
C SER A 105 -6.02 7.35 19.51
N GLY A 106 -6.94 7.66 18.59
CA GLY A 106 -8.22 8.31 18.87
C GLY A 106 -9.34 7.37 19.38
N GLY A 107 -8.98 6.16 19.81
CA GLY A 107 -9.91 5.15 20.34
C GLY A 107 -10.67 4.32 19.29
N VAL A 108 -11.69 3.58 19.73
CA VAL A 108 -12.44 2.55 18.95
C VAL A 108 -13.00 3.07 17.61
N PHE A 109 -13.38 4.35 17.55
CA PHE A 109 -13.99 4.97 16.37
C PHE A 109 -13.00 5.79 15.53
N SER A 110 -11.72 5.80 15.90
CA SER A 110 -10.67 6.38 15.08
C SER A 110 -10.15 5.40 14.06
N SER A 111 -9.45 5.92 13.05
CA SER A 111 -8.83 5.10 12.02
C SER A 111 -7.57 5.77 11.48
N PHE A 112 -6.59 4.94 11.10
CA PHE A 112 -5.35 5.38 10.46
C PHE A 112 -5.54 5.31 8.94
N HIS A 113 -5.81 6.45 8.32
CA HIS A 113 -6.13 6.55 6.90
C HIS A 113 -5.12 7.29 6.01
N PRO A 114 -3.93 7.74 6.43
CA PRO A 114 -3.02 8.31 5.46
C PRO A 114 -2.66 7.25 4.41
N LYS A 115 -2.65 7.68 3.14
CA LYS A 115 -2.34 6.86 1.97
C LYS A 115 -1.27 7.61 1.20
N LEU A 116 -0.02 7.31 1.48
CA LEU A 116 1.12 8.02 0.91
C LEU A 116 2.31 7.12 0.67
N TRP A 117 3.22 7.59 -0.18
CA TRP A 117 4.57 7.07 -0.35
C TRP A 117 5.57 8.19 -0.22
N LEU A 118 6.59 8.02 0.62
CA LEU A 118 7.78 8.84 0.64
C LEU A 118 8.95 8.01 0.12
N LEU A 119 9.43 8.36 -1.07
CA LEU A 119 10.53 7.70 -1.75
C LEU A 119 11.77 8.59 -1.68
N ARG A 120 12.90 7.99 -1.32
CA ARG A 120 14.22 8.62 -1.31
C ARG A 120 15.11 7.92 -2.33
N PHE A 121 15.60 8.69 -3.29
CA PHE A 121 16.48 8.22 -4.35
C PHE A 121 17.88 8.79 -4.19
N LYS A 122 18.88 7.98 -4.50
CA LYS A 122 20.30 8.34 -4.46
C LYS A 122 20.90 8.19 -5.85
N GLU A 123 21.70 9.15 -6.27
CA GLU A 123 22.40 9.09 -7.55
C GLU A 123 23.32 7.86 -7.63
N SER A 124 23.18 7.09 -8.70
CA SER A 124 23.91 5.85 -8.95
C SER A 124 25.24 6.13 -9.67
N GLY A 125 26.35 5.63 -9.13
CA GLY A 125 27.68 5.72 -9.78
C GLY A 125 28.86 5.62 -8.82
N ALA A 126 29.80 4.73 -9.11
CA ALA A 126 30.91 4.35 -8.21
C ALA A 126 31.92 5.49 -7.88
N ALA A 127 31.87 6.63 -8.58
CA ALA A 127 32.85 7.71 -8.47
C ALA A 127 32.34 9.00 -7.77
N LEU A 128 31.11 9.01 -7.26
CA LEU A 128 30.50 10.22 -6.71
C LEU A 128 30.86 10.41 -5.22
N LYS A 129 31.73 11.38 -4.93
CA LYS A 129 32.06 11.79 -3.55
C LYS A 129 30.87 12.36 -2.77
N SER A 130 29.86 12.86 -3.47
CA SER A 130 28.65 13.47 -2.89
C SER A 130 27.44 13.20 -3.80
N PRO A 131 26.80 12.04 -3.68
CA PRO A 131 25.68 11.66 -4.55
C PRO A 131 24.50 12.59 -4.32
N LYS A 132 23.85 13.04 -5.40
CA LYS A 132 22.62 13.83 -5.29
C LYS A 132 21.50 12.98 -4.69
N ILE A 133 20.64 13.62 -3.89
CA ILE A 133 19.47 12.99 -3.28
C ILE A 133 18.23 13.65 -3.86
N LYS A 134 17.30 12.82 -4.33
CA LYS A 134 15.98 13.24 -4.78
C LYS A 134 14.91 12.55 -3.96
N TYR A 135 13.75 13.19 -3.87
CA TYR A 135 12.59 12.66 -3.19
C TYR A 135 11.40 12.63 -4.14
N ARG A 136 10.50 11.69 -3.90
CA ARG A 136 9.14 11.72 -4.46
C ARG A 136 8.15 11.42 -3.35
N LEU A 137 7.10 12.24 -3.28
CA LEU A 137 5.96 12.03 -2.41
C LEU A 137 4.74 11.74 -3.26
N LEU A 138 4.13 10.57 -3.04
CA LEU A 138 2.84 10.22 -3.62
C LEU A 138 1.78 10.39 -2.54
N ILE A 139 0.69 11.10 -2.84
CA ILE A 139 -0.48 11.21 -1.98
C ILE A 139 -1.66 10.61 -2.74
N LEU A 140 -2.31 9.63 -2.13
CA LEU A 140 -3.29 8.77 -2.78
C LEU A 140 -4.64 8.89 -2.07
N SER A 141 -5.72 8.70 -2.83
CA SER A 141 -7.06 8.55 -2.27
C SER A 141 -7.48 7.09 -2.10
N ARG A 142 -6.84 6.16 -2.83
CA ARG A 142 -7.05 4.71 -2.79
C ARG A 142 -6.00 4.00 -1.92
N ASN A 143 -6.43 2.87 -1.34
CA ASN A 143 -5.56 1.96 -0.60
C ASN A 143 -4.69 1.11 -1.54
N LEU A 144 -3.70 0.40 -0.98
CA LEU A 144 -2.92 -0.58 -1.72
C LEU A 144 -3.71 -1.89 -1.90
N THR A 145 -4.62 -1.90 -2.88
CA THR A 145 -5.49 -3.02 -3.27
C THR A 145 -5.64 -3.10 -4.79
N PHE A 146 -6.24 -4.16 -5.30
CA PHE A 146 -6.59 -4.30 -6.73
C PHE A 146 -7.92 -3.61 -7.13
N ASP A 147 -8.45 -2.75 -6.26
CA ASP A 147 -9.70 -2.04 -6.51
C ASP A 147 -9.54 -1.11 -7.74
N ARG A 148 -10.49 -1.17 -8.68
CA ARG A 148 -10.46 -0.42 -9.96
C ARG A 148 -11.34 0.82 -9.94
N SER A 149 -11.80 1.25 -8.75
CA SER A 149 -12.59 2.47 -8.57
C SER A 149 -11.83 3.69 -9.05
N TRP A 150 -12.59 4.68 -9.52
CA TRP A 150 -12.03 5.97 -9.92
C TRP A 150 -11.44 6.70 -8.72
N ASP A 151 -10.14 6.95 -8.77
CA ASP A 151 -9.36 7.56 -7.71
C ASP A 151 -8.56 8.77 -8.20
N LEU A 152 -7.90 9.43 -7.26
CA LEU A 152 -6.96 10.52 -7.50
C LEU A 152 -5.65 10.24 -6.78
N ALA A 153 -4.57 10.59 -7.46
CA ALA A 153 -3.20 10.53 -6.98
C ALA A 153 -2.48 11.84 -7.31
N LEU A 154 -1.63 12.28 -6.39
CA LEU A 154 -0.74 13.43 -6.57
C LEU A 154 0.70 12.95 -6.40
N SER A 155 1.52 13.17 -7.44
CA SER A 155 2.97 12.91 -7.42
C SER A 155 3.73 14.22 -7.31
N LEU A 156 4.62 14.32 -6.33
CA LEU A 156 5.43 15.49 -6.05
C LEU A 156 6.90 15.10 -6.01
N ASP A 157 7.68 15.59 -6.96
CA ASP A 157 9.13 15.49 -6.90
C ASP A 157 9.71 16.60 -6.01
N GLY A 158 10.75 16.26 -5.26
CA GLY A 158 11.41 17.17 -4.34
C GLY A 158 12.92 16.95 -4.28
N GLU A 159 13.63 17.96 -3.80
CA GLU A 159 15.07 17.92 -3.62
C GLU A 159 15.44 18.39 -2.22
N ARG A 160 16.55 17.86 -1.70
CA ARG A 160 17.10 18.25 -0.40
C ARG A 160 17.89 19.54 -0.54
N THR A 161 17.51 20.59 0.18
CA THR A 161 18.20 21.89 0.18
C THR A 161 19.01 22.13 1.47
N ALA A 162 19.94 23.08 1.45
CA ALA A 162 20.74 23.43 2.63
C ALA A 162 19.96 24.23 3.69
N ALA A 163 18.99 25.04 3.25
CA ALA A 163 18.09 25.78 4.14
C ALA A 163 16.88 24.90 4.52
N THR A 164 16.36 25.10 5.74
CA THR A 164 15.11 24.47 6.17
C THR A 164 13.99 24.91 5.25
N ALA A 165 13.34 23.96 4.59
CA ALA A 165 12.18 24.20 3.73
C ALA A 165 10.94 24.61 4.52
N THR A 166 10.97 24.38 5.84
CA THR A 166 9.83 24.53 6.73
C THR A 166 10.07 25.62 7.77
N ALA A 167 9.40 26.76 7.65
CA ALA A 167 9.49 27.87 8.61
C ALA A 167 8.83 27.54 9.97
N HIS A 168 7.90 26.58 9.98
CA HIS A 168 7.17 26.08 11.16
C HIS A 168 7.05 24.57 11.00
N ALA A 169 7.55 23.77 11.96
CA ALA A 169 7.52 22.31 11.91
C ALA A 169 6.11 21.81 11.50
N PRO A 170 5.92 21.40 10.23
CA PRO A 170 4.60 21.19 9.67
C PRO A 170 4.09 19.81 10.09
N SER A 171 2.77 19.66 10.22
CA SER A 171 2.16 18.45 10.79
C SER A 171 2.51 17.16 10.04
N TRP A 172 2.87 17.24 8.75
CA TRP A 172 3.36 16.09 7.98
C TRP A 172 4.74 15.60 8.44
N ILE A 173 5.65 16.48 8.88
CA ILE A 173 6.94 16.06 9.46
C ILE A 173 6.71 15.33 10.78
N THR A 174 5.79 15.83 11.60
CA THR A 174 5.42 15.17 12.87
C THR A 174 4.84 13.78 12.60
N LEU A 175 3.93 13.64 11.63
CA LEU A 175 3.39 12.34 11.23
C LEU A 175 4.49 11.34 10.85
N PHE A 176 5.40 11.70 9.95
CA PHE A 176 6.50 10.79 9.58
C PHE A 176 7.45 10.52 10.75
N SER A 177 7.65 11.50 11.64
CA SER A 177 8.48 11.29 12.83
C SER A 177 7.88 10.25 13.76
N ASP A 178 6.59 10.34 14.04
CA ASP A 178 5.86 9.39 14.88
C ASP A 178 5.83 7.99 14.24
N LEU A 179 5.66 7.89 12.93
CA LEU A 179 5.70 6.62 12.21
C LEU A 179 7.09 5.99 12.27
N LEU A 180 8.14 6.73 11.94
CA LEU A 180 9.50 6.20 11.92
C LEU A 180 10.01 5.83 13.31
N SER A 181 9.57 6.51 14.38
CA SER A 181 9.87 6.11 15.76
C SER A 181 9.27 4.76 16.18
N GLN A 182 8.24 4.28 15.47
CA GLN A 182 7.62 2.97 15.72
C GLN A 182 8.29 1.84 14.92
N ALA A 183 9.17 2.18 13.98
CA ALA A 183 9.89 1.23 13.12
C ALA A 183 11.38 1.17 13.52
N ASN A 184 11.65 0.64 14.71
CA ASN A 184 13.02 0.54 15.27
C ASN A 184 13.94 -0.39 14.47
N ASP A 185 13.36 -1.31 13.71
CA ASP A 185 14.05 -2.25 12.82
C ASP A 185 14.39 -1.64 11.45
N PHE A 186 13.94 -0.42 11.18
CA PHE A 186 14.16 0.24 9.89
C PHE A 186 15.39 1.15 9.92
N GLU A 187 16.52 0.66 9.41
CA GLU A 187 17.80 1.38 9.40
C GLU A 187 17.74 2.75 8.72
N ALA A 188 16.83 2.91 7.76
CA ALA A 188 16.65 4.16 7.03
C ALA A 188 15.90 5.26 7.80
N SER A 189 15.35 4.98 8.98
CA SER A 189 14.60 5.94 9.79
C SER A 189 15.42 7.20 10.11
N ASP A 190 16.62 7.04 10.68
CA ASP A 190 17.45 8.17 11.15
C ASP A 190 17.80 9.17 10.05
N ARG A 191 18.12 8.65 8.87
CA ARG A 191 18.48 9.47 7.71
C ARG A 191 17.26 10.16 7.11
N LEU A 192 16.11 9.50 7.06
CA LEU A 192 14.86 10.13 6.61
C LEU A 192 14.49 11.27 7.56
N LEU A 193 14.47 11.02 8.87
CA LEU A 193 14.18 12.02 9.90
C LEU A 193 15.08 13.27 9.79
N LYS A 194 16.38 13.07 9.52
CA LYS A 194 17.33 14.18 9.31
C LYS A 194 17.03 14.98 8.05
N ASP A 195 16.54 14.34 7.01
CA ASP A 195 16.30 14.98 5.70
C ASP A 195 14.93 15.69 5.64
N LEU A 196 13.90 15.20 6.37
CA LEU A 196 12.53 15.72 6.35
C LEU A 196 12.40 17.26 6.38
N PRO A 197 13.08 18.00 7.29
CA PRO A 197 12.95 19.47 7.38
C PRO A 197 13.56 20.24 6.21
N TYR A 198 14.32 19.55 5.35
CA TYR A 198 15.11 20.13 4.26
C TYR A 198 14.57 19.75 2.87
N ILE A 199 13.44 19.04 2.80
CA ILE A 199 12.84 18.65 1.52
C ILE A 199 12.01 19.81 0.98
N CYS A 200 12.40 20.30 -0.20
CA CYS A 200 11.61 21.27 -0.96
C CYS A 200 10.86 20.56 -2.10
N TRP A 201 9.53 20.58 -2.03
CA TRP A 201 8.66 20.00 -3.07
C TRP A 201 8.47 20.96 -4.24
N GLN A 202 8.48 20.43 -5.46
CA GLN A 202 8.13 21.18 -6.66
C GLN A 202 6.61 21.35 -6.73
N VAL A 203 6.15 22.59 -6.91
CA VAL A 203 4.71 22.87 -7.05
C VAL A 203 4.27 22.56 -8.49
N PRO A 204 3.28 21.68 -8.69
CA PRO A 204 2.80 21.37 -10.04
C PRO A 204 2.09 22.57 -10.65
N LYS A 205 2.35 22.86 -11.93
CA LYS A 205 1.57 23.87 -12.67
C LYS A 205 0.15 23.36 -12.93
N PRO A 206 -0.87 24.24 -13.00
CA PRO A 206 -0.82 25.70 -12.92
C PRO A 206 -0.88 26.26 -11.49
N PHE A 207 -0.66 25.43 -10.47
CA PHE A 207 -0.62 25.89 -9.08
C PHE A 207 0.69 26.64 -8.80
N ASN A 208 0.66 27.52 -7.80
CA ASN A 208 1.80 28.34 -7.37
C ASN A 208 2.15 28.17 -5.90
N LYS A 209 1.32 27.45 -5.12
CA LYS A 209 1.57 27.14 -3.72
C LYS A 209 1.12 25.73 -3.40
N LEU A 210 1.91 25.04 -2.57
CA LEU A 210 1.65 23.72 -2.01
C LEU A 210 1.77 23.79 -0.48
N GLU A 211 0.80 23.21 0.22
CA GLU A 211 0.86 22.94 1.66
C GLU A 211 0.43 21.49 1.91
N LEU A 212 1.17 20.78 2.77
CA LEU A 212 0.81 19.43 3.20
C LEU A 212 0.19 19.51 4.59
N LEU A 213 -1.05 19.03 4.71
CA LEU A 213 -1.88 19.13 5.91
C LEU A 213 -2.17 17.72 6.42
N VAL A 214 -1.85 17.46 7.68
CA VAL A 214 -2.22 16.22 8.37
C VAL A 214 -3.36 16.51 9.34
N GLY A 215 -4.44 15.75 9.18
CA GLY A 215 -5.53 15.66 10.11
C GLY A 215 -5.26 14.57 11.14
N GLY A 216 -5.62 14.82 12.39
CA GLY A 216 -5.75 13.77 13.40
C GLY A 216 -5.83 14.34 14.82
N PRO A 217 -6.05 13.48 15.83
CA PRO A 217 -6.25 13.92 17.21
C PRO A 217 -5.14 14.82 17.74
N VAL A 218 -3.91 14.57 17.29
CA VAL A 218 -2.69 15.28 17.71
C VAL A 218 -2.07 16.16 16.61
N TYR A 219 -2.58 16.10 15.37
CA TYR A 219 -1.99 16.77 14.20
C TYR A 219 -2.74 18.03 13.76
N GLY A 220 -4.02 18.16 14.16
CA GLY A 220 -4.90 19.25 13.73
C GLY A 220 -5.86 18.80 12.63
N HIS A 221 -6.22 19.72 11.74
CA HIS A 221 -7.19 19.47 10.67
C HIS A 221 -6.50 19.20 9.32
N PRO A 222 -7.03 18.27 8.50
CA PRO A 222 -6.47 17.97 7.17
C PRO A 222 -6.88 19.01 6.12
N VAL A 223 -7.78 19.92 6.46
CA VAL A 223 -8.22 21.03 5.62
C VAL A 223 -8.20 22.27 6.49
N ASP A 224 -7.66 23.36 5.95
CA ASP A 224 -7.58 24.61 6.69
C ASP A 224 -8.97 25.25 6.89
N SER A 225 -9.01 26.23 7.80
CA SER A 225 -10.20 27.02 8.03
C SER A 225 -10.63 27.76 6.76
N HIS A 226 -11.94 27.87 6.57
CA HIS A 226 -12.52 28.45 5.38
C HIS A 226 -12.10 29.93 5.21
N ARG A 227 -11.91 30.38 3.96
CA ARG A 227 -11.68 31.80 3.67
C ARG A 227 -13.00 32.58 3.84
N LYS A 228 -12.89 33.83 4.29
CA LYS A 228 -14.03 34.74 4.53
C LYS A 228 -14.88 35.09 3.28
N SER A 229 -14.46 34.66 2.09
CA SER A 229 -15.07 35.03 0.80
C SER A 229 -15.21 33.82 -0.14
N LEU A 230 -15.71 32.70 0.37
CA LEU A 230 -15.97 31.50 -0.42
C LEU A 230 -17.14 31.76 -1.39
N SER A 231 -16.94 31.48 -2.68
CA SER A 231 -17.93 31.71 -3.75
C SER A 231 -18.46 30.40 -4.35
N ALA A 232 -17.59 29.40 -4.49
CA ALA A 232 -17.98 28.05 -4.89
C ALA A 232 -17.21 27.00 -4.09
N LEU A 233 -17.89 25.89 -3.81
CA LEU A 233 -17.36 24.72 -3.13
C LEU A 233 -17.77 23.47 -3.91
N MET A 234 -16.81 22.65 -4.28
CA MET A 234 -17.06 21.32 -4.84
C MET A 234 -16.39 20.28 -3.97
N VAL A 235 -17.14 19.24 -3.61
CA VAL A 235 -16.68 18.13 -2.81
C VAL A 235 -16.88 16.84 -3.60
N VAL A 236 -15.83 16.06 -3.74
CA VAL A 236 -15.84 14.71 -4.25
C VAL A 236 -15.44 13.80 -3.10
N SER A 237 -16.32 12.91 -2.68
CA SER A 237 -16.03 11.98 -1.58
C SER A 237 -16.87 10.71 -1.73
N PRO A 238 -16.27 9.51 -1.57
CA PRO A 238 -17.01 8.27 -1.66
C PRO A 238 -17.85 7.99 -0.42
N PHE A 239 -17.53 8.60 0.72
CA PHE A 239 -18.28 8.50 1.97
C PHE A 239 -18.51 9.90 2.52
N ILE A 240 -19.75 10.18 2.90
CA ILE A 240 -20.17 11.52 3.36
C ILE A 240 -21.01 11.46 4.63
N GLN A 241 -21.57 10.28 4.92
CA GLN A 241 -22.32 10.06 6.14
C GLN A 241 -21.40 10.09 7.37
N SER A 242 -21.84 10.82 8.39
CA SER A 242 -21.24 10.78 9.73
C SER A 242 -22.16 10.00 10.69
N GLN A 243 -21.73 9.75 11.93
CA GLN A 243 -22.56 9.03 12.93
C GLN A 243 -23.97 9.62 12.99
N GLU A 244 -25.01 8.78 13.05
CA GLU A 244 -26.43 9.18 13.05
C GLU A 244 -26.94 9.78 11.73
N GLY A 245 -26.27 9.54 10.59
CA GLY A 245 -26.79 9.93 9.28
C GLY A 245 -26.63 11.42 8.93
N ASN A 246 -25.91 12.19 9.74
CA ASN A 246 -25.71 13.62 9.49
C ASN A 246 -24.55 13.91 8.52
N ILE A 247 -24.53 15.15 8.04
CA ILE A 247 -23.54 15.68 7.07
C ILE A 247 -22.63 16.75 7.69
N PHE A 248 -22.24 16.62 8.96
CA PHE A 248 -21.43 17.65 9.65
C PHE A 248 -20.12 17.98 8.93
N GLY A 249 -19.44 16.98 8.34
CA GLY A 249 -18.24 17.21 7.54
C GLY A 249 -18.47 18.17 6.36
N LEU A 250 -19.57 17.99 5.62
CA LEU A 250 -19.94 18.91 4.52
C LEU A 250 -20.28 20.31 5.03
N LYS A 251 -20.98 20.42 6.15
CA LYS A 251 -21.31 21.71 6.78
C LYS A 251 -20.04 22.45 7.22
N GLN A 252 -19.07 21.74 7.80
CA GLN A 252 -17.78 22.31 8.20
C GLN A 252 -16.99 22.85 6.99
N LEU A 253 -17.02 22.15 5.85
CA LEU A 253 -16.38 22.62 4.63
C LEU A 253 -17.04 23.88 4.05
N ALA A 254 -18.36 23.97 4.12
CA ALA A 254 -19.12 25.13 3.62
C ALA A 254 -19.02 26.35 4.55
N GLY A 255 -18.88 26.14 5.87
CA GLY A 255 -18.91 27.20 6.86
C GLY A 255 -20.27 27.91 6.94
N GLU A 256 -20.30 29.10 7.53
CA GLU A 256 -21.53 29.89 7.76
C GLU A 256 -21.93 30.77 6.56
N GLN A 257 -21.36 30.53 5.37
CA GLN A 257 -21.53 31.40 4.21
C GLN A 257 -22.86 31.15 3.50
N VAL A 258 -23.63 32.21 3.27
CA VAL A 258 -25.04 32.13 2.81
C VAL A 258 -25.19 32.11 1.28
N ASN A 259 -24.14 32.42 0.51
CA ASN A 259 -24.17 32.50 -0.96
C ASN A 259 -23.01 31.73 -1.62
N VAL A 260 -22.92 30.43 -1.34
CA VAL A 260 -21.91 29.55 -1.93
C VAL A 260 -22.58 28.59 -2.90
N HIS A 261 -22.07 28.50 -4.12
CA HIS A 261 -22.47 27.44 -5.05
C HIS A 261 -21.84 26.12 -4.62
N LYS A 262 -22.65 25.16 -4.18
CA LYS A 262 -22.21 23.90 -3.56
C LYS A 262 -22.48 22.71 -4.48
N VAL A 263 -21.42 22.01 -4.87
CA VAL A 263 -21.49 20.80 -5.72
C VAL A 263 -20.98 19.61 -4.92
N LEU A 264 -21.71 18.49 -4.98
CA LEU A 264 -21.33 17.23 -4.36
C LEU A 264 -21.28 16.13 -5.40
N CYS A 265 -20.13 15.45 -5.52
CA CYS A 265 -19.95 14.26 -6.35
C CYS A 265 -19.66 13.06 -5.43
N SER A 266 -20.53 12.05 -5.44
CA SER A 266 -20.41 10.90 -4.54
C SER A 266 -20.90 9.59 -5.18
N ARG A 267 -21.07 8.55 -4.37
CA ARG A 267 -21.71 7.29 -4.75
C ARG A 267 -23.23 7.42 -4.68
N ALA A 268 -23.96 6.74 -5.56
CA ALA A 268 -25.42 6.83 -5.58
C ALA A 268 -26.03 6.33 -4.25
N GLU A 269 -25.48 5.27 -3.68
CA GLU A 269 -25.94 4.64 -2.44
C GLU A 269 -25.80 5.57 -1.24
N GLU A 270 -24.67 6.30 -1.15
CA GLU A 270 -24.41 7.26 -0.07
C GLU A 270 -25.31 8.49 -0.17
N LEU A 271 -25.56 8.99 -1.38
CA LEU A 271 -26.50 10.11 -1.60
C LEU A 271 -27.92 9.70 -1.20
N ASN A 272 -28.36 8.51 -1.63
CA ASN A 272 -29.68 7.98 -1.29
C ASN A 272 -29.85 7.74 0.22
N ALA A 273 -28.82 7.22 0.90
CA ALA A 273 -28.85 6.97 2.34
C ALA A 273 -29.03 8.27 3.17
N ILE A 274 -28.50 9.40 2.72
CA ILE A 274 -28.68 10.71 3.37
C ILE A 274 -30.02 11.35 2.97
N GLY A 275 -30.39 11.21 1.70
CA GLY A 275 -31.66 11.70 1.16
C GLY A 275 -31.69 13.18 0.78
N PRO A 276 -32.73 13.60 0.04
CA PRO A 276 -32.80 14.91 -0.60
C PRO A 276 -32.98 16.07 0.38
N THR A 277 -33.62 15.84 1.53
CA THR A 277 -33.91 16.91 2.51
C THR A 277 -32.61 17.47 3.10
N ALA A 278 -31.69 16.58 3.52
CA ALA A 278 -30.43 16.98 4.13
C ALA A 278 -29.44 17.58 3.10
N LEU A 279 -29.56 17.22 1.83
CA LEU A 279 -28.71 17.69 0.73
C LEU A 279 -29.36 18.77 -0.14
N SER A 280 -30.46 19.38 0.30
CA SER A 280 -31.23 20.37 -0.47
C SER A 280 -30.43 21.59 -0.94
N ASP A 281 -29.39 21.97 -0.19
CA ASP A 281 -28.48 23.07 -0.53
C ASP A 281 -27.34 22.68 -1.49
N TRP A 282 -27.29 21.43 -1.97
CA TRP A 282 -26.20 20.89 -2.78
C TRP A 282 -26.68 20.41 -4.15
N ASP A 283 -25.92 20.74 -5.19
CA ASP A 283 -26.06 20.10 -6.49
C ASP A 283 -25.36 18.73 -6.46
N CYS A 284 -26.16 17.66 -6.33
CA CYS A 284 -25.66 16.29 -6.20
C CYS A 284 -25.48 15.58 -7.55
N TYR A 285 -24.33 14.93 -7.70
CA TYR A 285 -23.97 14.10 -8.82
C TYR A 285 -23.43 12.75 -8.31
N ALA A 286 -23.85 11.66 -8.95
CA ALA A 286 -23.35 10.32 -8.66
C ALA A 286 -22.35 9.89 -9.73
N ILE A 287 -21.37 9.07 -9.37
CA ILE A 287 -20.57 8.37 -10.37
C ILE A 287 -21.52 7.55 -11.26
N ASN A 288 -21.28 7.57 -12.57
CA ASN A 288 -22.20 6.97 -13.52
C ASN A 288 -22.35 5.46 -13.27
N PRO A 289 -23.57 4.94 -12.98
CA PRO A 289 -23.79 3.52 -12.72
C PRO A 289 -23.32 2.62 -13.87
N SER A 290 -23.42 3.08 -15.13
CA SER A 290 -22.92 2.32 -16.27
C SER A 290 -21.39 2.10 -16.27
N ILE A 291 -20.63 2.94 -15.54
CA ILE A 291 -19.20 2.72 -15.30
C ILE A 291 -19.03 1.69 -14.18
N VAL A 292 -19.84 1.77 -13.13
CA VAL A 292 -19.79 0.85 -11.98
C VAL A 292 -20.11 -0.59 -12.39
N ASP A 293 -21.13 -0.77 -13.22
CA ASP A 293 -21.66 -2.09 -13.62
C ASP A 293 -20.94 -2.68 -14.86
N CYS A 294 -19.91 -1.99 -15.37
CA CYS A 294 -19.26 -2.34 -16.65
C CYS A 294 -18.54 -3.69 -16.58
N GLU A 295 -17.75 -3.94 -15.53
CA GLU A 295 -17.06 -5.22 -15.34
C GLU A 295 -18.00 -6.36 -14.96
N GLU A 296 -19.06 -6.08 -14.19
CA GLU A 296 -20.13 -7.05 -13.91
C GLU A 296 -20.79 -7.57 -15.19
N SER A 297 -21.01 -6.66 -16.16
CA SER A 297 -21.62 -6.98 -17.44
C SER A 297 -20.68 -7.76 -18.39
N LEU A 298 -19.37 -7.55 -18.28
CA LEU A 298 -18.36 -8.20 -19.13
C LEU A 298 -17.89 -9.56 -18.58
N GLY A 299 -17.90 -9.75 -17.25
CA GLY A 299 -17.46 -10.97 -16.57
C GLY A 299 -18.41 -12.18 -16.68
N LEU A 300 -19.53 -12.05 -17.40
CA LEU A 300 -20.49 -13.14 -17.60
C LEU A 300 -20.05 -14.19 -18.65
N ASN A 301 -18.91 -14.00 -19.33
CA ASN A 301 -18.50 -14.85 -20.46
C ASN A 301 -17.21 -15.69 -20.27
N ASP A 302 -16.38 -15.46 -19.26
CA ASP A 302 -15.20 -16.30 -18.99
C ASP A 302 -15.09 -16.64 -17.49
N GLY A 303 -14.84 -17.90 -17.18
CA GLY A 303 -14.99 -18.47 -15.84
C GLY A 303 -14.14 -17.81 -14.75
N GLU A 304 -14.77 -17.55 -13.60
CA GLU A 304 -14.16 -17.28 -12.29
C GLU A 304 -13.08 -16.18 -12.21
N GLU A 305 -13.14 -15.13 -13.04
CA GLU A 305 -12.42 -13.89 -12.72
C GLU A 305 -13.27 -13.04 -11.76
N HIS A 306 -12.70 -12.73 -10.58
CA HIS A 306 -13.33 -11.91 -9.55
C HIS A 306 -13.81 -10.57 -10.13
N ILE A 307 -15.11 -10.31 -10.12
CA ILE A 307 -15.69 -8.99 -10.40
C ILE A 307 -15.05 -7.99 -9.43
N LEU A 308 -14.24 -7.05 -9.94
CA LEU A 308 -13.62 -6.01 -9.12
C LEU A 308 -14.56 -4.79 -9.07
N SER A 309 -14.76 -4.22 -7.89
CA SER A 309 -15.60 -3.04 -7.73
C SER A 309 -15.01 -1.83 -8.47
N GLN A 310 -15.79 -1.25 -9.37
CA GLN A 310 -15.47 -0.03 -10.10
C GLN A 310 -16.33 1.14 -9.60
N ASN A 311 -16.13 1.63 -8.38
CA ASN A 311 -16.94 2.72 -7.85
C ASN A 311 -16.12 4.01 -7.73
N LEU A 312 -16.49 4.92 -6.83
CA LEU A 312 -15.75 6.13 -6.52
C LEU A 312 -14.81 5.87 -5.34
N HIS A 313 -13.55 6.28 -5.45
CA HIS A 313 -12.60 6.36 -4.33
C HIS A 313 -11.91 7.72 -4.22
N ALA A 314 -12.01 8.57 -5.25
CA ALA A 314 -11.45 9.91 -5.28
C ALA A 314 -11.97 10.80 -4.14
N LYS A 315 -11.05 11.57 -3.56
CA LYS A 315 -11.32 12.55 -2.50
C LYS A 315 -10.72 13.88 -2.90
N LEU A 316 -11.58 14.83 -3.23
CA LEU A 316 -11.19 16.14 -3.75
C LEU A 316 -12.10 17.20 -3.16
N ILE A 317 -11.52 18.30 -2.69
CA ILE A 317 -12.27 19.48 -2.29
C ILE A 317 -11.71 20.65 -3.08
N ILE A 318 -12.57 21.37 -3.80
CA ILE A 318 -12.19 22.59 -4.51
C ILE A 318 -12.93 23.76 -3.89
N ARG A 319 -12.18 24.77 -3.44
CA ARG A 319 -12.70 26.04 -2.91
C ARG A 319 -12.32 27.17 -3.84
N GLU A 320 -13.30 27.96 -4.27
CA GLU A 320 -13.08 29.16 -5.07
C GLU A 320 -13.37 30.41 -4.22
N SER A 321 -12.37 31.26 -4.05
CA SER A 321 -12.46 32.51 -3.29
C SER A 321 -11.94 33.68 -4.14
N GLY A 322 -12.85 34.40 -4.79
CA GLY A 322 -12.50 35.48 -5.71
C GLY A 322 -11.81 34.95 -6.96
N ARG A 323 -10.49 35.16 -7.08
CA ARG A 323 -9.68 34.61 -8.20
C ARG A 323 -8.79 33.43 -7.78
N VAL A 324 -8.84 33.03 -6.51
CA VAL A 324 -7.98 31.96 -5.99
C VAL A 324 -8.80 30.68 -5.88
N CYS A 325 -8.28 29.61 -6.47
CA CYS A 325 -8.80 28.26 -6.34
C CYS A 325 -7.84 27.44 -5.48
N ASP A 326 -8.35 26.87 -4.39
CA ASP A 326 -7.64 25.94 -3.51
C ASP A 326 -8.18 24.53 -3.76
N TRP A 327 -7.31 23.61 -4.17
CA TRP A 327 -7.60 22.19 -4.34
C TRP A 327 -7.01 21.42 -3.17
N PHE A 328 -7.82 20.58 -2.52
CA PHE A 328 -7.37 19.64 -1.49
C PHE A 328 -7.52 18.23 -2.03
N VAL A 329 -6.40 17.52 -2.18
CA VAL A 329 -6.35 16.14 -2.68
C VAL A 329 -5.70 15.26 -1.64
N GLY A 330 -6.29 14.09 -1.36
CA GLY A 330 -5.66 13.12 -0.48
C GLY A 330 -6.60 12.05 0.05
N SER A 331 -6.47 11.75 1.34
CA SER A 331 -7.04 10.55 1.97
C SER A 331 -8.32 10.78 2.76
N ALA A 332 -8.63 12.03 3.12
CA ALA A 332 -9.78 12.38 3.96
C ALA A 332 -11.11 12.31 3.19
N ASN A 333 -12.05 11.53 3.71
CA ASN A 333 -13.45 11.61 3.30
C ASN A 333 -14.10 12.87 3.87
N ALA A 334 -15.21 13.32 3.28
CA ALA A 334 -15.99 14.45 3.78
C ALA A 334 -16.92 14.08 4.96
N THR A 335 -16.36 13.45 5.99
CA THR A 335 -17.07 13.04 7.22
C THR A 335 -16.50 13.76 8.44
N SER A 336 -17.26 13.86 9.54
CA SER A 336 -16.77 14.48 10.78
C SER A 336 -15.60 13.72 11.41
N ALA A 337 -15.51 12.40 11.19
CA ALA A 337 -14.39 11.61 11.67
C ALA A 337 -13.06 12.03 11.04
N ALA A 338 -13.08 12.42 9.76
CA ALA A 338 -11.89 12.83 9.00
C ALA A 338 -11.61 14.33 9.09
N LEU A 339 -12.64 15.18 9.11
CA LEU A 339 -12.48 16.64 9.07
C LEU A 339 -12.52 17.32 10.46
N GLY A 340 -13.10 16.66 11.45
CA GLY A 340 -13.36 17.21 12.78
C GLY A 340 -14.81 17.64 12.94
N ASP A 341 -15.10 18.26 14.09
CA ASP A 341 -16.41 18.84 14.38
C ASP A 341 -16.22 20.18 15.09
N GLY A 342 -16.48 21.28 14.37
CA GLY A 342 -16.16 22.63 14.84
C GLY A 342 -14.67 22.79 15.16
N ASP A 343 -14.37 23.14 16.42
CA ASP A 343 -13.02 23.32 16.94
C ASP A 343 -12.36 22.01 17.41
N ALA A 344 -13.10 20.89 17.41
CA ALA A 344 -12.55 19.60 17.82
C ALA A 344 -11.73 18.98 16.69
N ASN A 345 -10.52 18.54 17.03
CA ASN A 345 -9.67 17.79 16.10
C ASN A 345 -10.39 16.53 15.57
N PRO A 346 -10.15 16.16 14.31
CA PRO A 346 -10.64 14.91 13.74
C PRO A 346 -10.15 13.69 14.52
N ARG A 347 -10.97 12.64 14.50
CA ARG A 347 -10.63 11.37 15.14
C ARG A 347 -9.73 10.51 14.27
N ASN A 348 -9.92 10.57 12.95
CA ASN A 348 -9.09 9.83 12.00
C ASN A 348 -7.80 10.58 11.73
N THR A 349 -6.72 9.83 11.56
CA THR A 349 -5.49 10.36 11.01
C THR A 349 -5.59 10.35 9.49
N GLU A 350 -5.43 11.50 8.84
CA GLU A 350 -5.58 11.70 7.40
C GLU A 350 -4.49 12.64 6.88
N ILE A 351 -4.17 12.57 5.59
CA ILE A 351 -3.29 13.53 4.91
C ILE A 351 -3.97 14.11 3.68
N MET A 352 -3.78 15.42 3.46
CA MET A 352 -4.22 16.16 2.29
C MET A 352 -3.11 17.10 1.80
N ALA A 353 -3.01 17.27 0.49
CA ALA A 353 -2.24 18.33 -0.13
C ALA A 353 -3.18 19.46 -0.56
N LYS A 354 -2.89 20.68 -0.10
CA LYS A 354 -3.53 21.90 -0.57
C LYS A 354 -2.70 22.52 -1.67
N LEU A 355 -3.26 22.61 -2.87
CA LEU A 355 -2.70 23.23 -4.05
C LEU A 355 -3.47 24.51 -4.35
N SER A 356 -2.81 25.67 -4.33
CA SER A 356 -3.45 26.96 -4.62
C SER A 356 -2.99 27.52 -5.96
N GLY A 357 -3.92 28.06 -6.73
CA GLY A 357 -3.65 28.73 -8.00
C GLY A 357 -4.70 29.79 -8.33
N ASN A 358 -4.51 30.50 -9.43
CA ASN A 358 -5.42 31.54 -9.92
C ASN A 358 -5.84 31.36 -11.38
N ASP A 359 -5.52 30.19 -11.95
CA ASP A 359 -5.92 29.84 -13.31
C ASP A 359 -7.44 29.52 -13.33
N PRO A 360 -8.24 30.14 -14.22
CA PRO A 360 -9.67 29.85 -14.33
C PRO A 360 -10.01 28.37 -14.53
N GLN A 361 -9.13 27.58 -15.16
CA GLN A 361 -9.31 26.14 -15.37
C GLN A 361 -9.38 25.34 -14.06
N LEU A 362 -8.92 25.92 -12.95
CA LEU A 362 -8.99 25.33 -11.61
C LEU A 362 -10.38 25.46 -10.97
N SER A 363 -11.29 26.24 -11.56
CA SER A 363 -12.60 26.50 -10.98
C SER A 363 -13.47 25.24 -10.93
N PRO A 364 -14.26 25.04 -9.86
CA PRO A 364 -15.21 23.93 -9.74
C PRO A 364 -16.11 23.75 -10.96
N LYS A 365 -16.57 24.87 -11.54
CA LYS A 365 -17.49 24.87 -12.68
C LYS A 365 -16.88 24.24 -13.93
N ILE A 366 -15.61 24.54 -14.23
CA ILE A 366 -14.93 23.99 -15.41
C ILE A 366 -14.64 22.50 -15.22
N VAL A 367 -14.17 22.10 -14.04
CA VAL A 367 -13.92 20.69 -13.71
C VAL A 367 -15.20 19.86 -13.81
N LEU A 368 -16.30 20.33 -13.22
CA LEU A 368 -17.58 19.65 -13.30
C LEU A 368 -18.08 19.53 -14.75
N ALA A 369 -18.03 20.62 -15.53
CA ALA A 369 -18.45 20.60 -16.92
C ALA A 369 -17.67 19.56 -17.74
N GLN A 370 -16.36 19.47 -17.53
CA GLN A 370 -15.50 18.46 -18.17
C GLN A 370 -15.94 17.03 -17.81
N TRP A 371 -16.22 16.75 -16.54
CA TRP A 371 -16.63 15.40 -16.10
C TRP A 371 -18.02 15.00 -16.56
N LEU A 372 -18.96 15.95 -16.65
CA LEU A 372 -20.28 15.70 -17.22
C LEU A 372 -20.22 15.39 -18.71
N GLU A 373 -19.35 16.08 -19.47
CA GLU A 373 -19.11 15.79 -20.89
C GLU A 373 -18.52 14.38 -21.09
N GLN A 374 -17.66 13.94 -20.15
CA GLN A 374 -17.10 12.59 -20.13
C GLN A 374 -18.08 11.52 -19.64
N LYS A 375 -19.26 11.92 -19.15
CA LYS A 375 -20.24 11.05 -18.48
C LYS A 375 -19.63 10.28 -17.30
N LEU A 376 -18.59 10.84 -16.66
CA LEU A 376 -17.99 10.28 -15.46
C LEU A 376 -18.97 10.38 -14.28
N PHE A 377 -19.60 11.55 -14.16
CA PHE A 377 -20.66 11.82 -13.20
C PHE A 377 -21.97 12.12 -13.94
N VAL A 378 -23.08 11.77 -13.31
CA VAL A 378 -24.45 12.08 -13.76
C VAL A 378 -25.19 12.78 -12.64
N LYS A 379 -26.14 13.65 -12.98
CA LYS A 379 -26.97 14.30 -11.95
C LYS A 379 -27.73 13.22 -11.19
N HIS A 380 -27.68 13.27 -9.87
CA HIS A 380 -28.26 12.22 -9.03
C HIS A 380 -29.78 12.40 -8.92
N GLU A 381 -30.51 11.31 -9.06
CA GLU A 381 -31.94 11.23 -8.77
C GLU A 381 -32.12 10.40 -7.50
N PHE A 382 -32.75 10.98 -6.48
CA PHE A 382 -32.86 10.33 -5.18
C PHE A 382 -33.87 9.19 -5.20
N GLU A 383 -33.44 8.04 -4.71
CA GLU A 383 -34.27 6.86 -4.52
C GLU A 383 -34.48 6.61 -3.04
N THR A 384 -35.63 6.01 -2.70
CA THR A 384 -35.93 5.66 -1.31
C THR A 384 -35.31 4.30 -1.00
N ILE A 385 -34.38 4.28 -0.05
CA ILE A 385 -33.76 3.04 0.44
C ILE A 385 -34.36 2.73 1.81
N GLU A 386 -34.78 1.48 2.01
CA GLU A 386 -35.09 0.95 3.34
C GLU A 386 -33.76 0.71 4.08
N LEU A 387 -33.49 1.50 5.11
CA LEU A 387 -32.33 1.32 5.97
C LEU A 387 -32.57 0.07 6.84
N GLU A 388 -31.74 -0.97 6.66
CA GLU A 388 -31.75 -2.11 7.58
C GLU A 388 -31.17 -1.71 8.95
N ASP A 389 -31.98 -1.87 10.01
CA ASP A 389 -31.61 -1.63 11.40
C ASP A 389 -30.55 -2.64 11.89
N GLY A 390 -29.28 -2.36 11.60
CA GLY A 390 -28.13 -3.19 11.97
C GLY A 390 -27.02 -2.43 12.72
N GLU A 391 -27.26 -1.19 13.15
CA GLU A 391 -26.23 -0.31 13.73
C GLU A 391 -25.71 -0.80 15.10
N ALA A 392 -26.59 -1.29 15.96
CA ALA A 392 -26.21 -1.78 17.29
C ALA A 392 -25.23 -2.96 17.22
N LEU A 393 -25.47 -3.90 16.30
CA LEU A 393 -24.57 -5.03 16.02
C LEU A 393 -23.24 -4.56 15.43
N SER A 394 -23.26 -3.61 14.48
CA SER A 394 -22.03 -3.02 13.91
C SER A 394 -21.15 -2.36 14.97
N SER A 395 -21.77 -1.62 15.90
CA SER A 395 -21.07 -0.93 16.99
C SER A 395 -20.44 -1.92 17.99
N ALA A 396 -21.18 -2.96 18.38
CA ALA A 396 -20.67 -4.02 19.26
C ALA A 396 -19.49 -4.75 18.60
N LEU A 397 -19.62 -5.12 17.33
CA LEU A 397 -18.56 -5.77 16.56
C LEU A 397 -17.31 -4.90 16.47
N ARG A 398 -17.47 -3.59 16.24
CA ARG A 398 -16.33 -2.66 16.16
C ARG A 398 -15.58 -2.54 17.49
N LYS A 399 -16.28 -2.50 18.62
CA LYS A 399 -15.66 -2.48 19.95
C LYS A 399 -14.84 -3.75 20.21
N LEU A 400 -15.44 -4.91 19.97
CA LEU A 400 -14.76 -6.19 20.15
C LEU A 400 -13.52 -6.32 19.25
N MET A 401 -13.64 -5.95 17.98
CA MET A 401 -12.51 -5.93 17.04
C MET A 401 -11.40 -4.99 17.50
N HIS A 402 -11.73 -3.82 18.05
CA HIS A 402 -10.73 -2.88 18.56
C HIS A 402 -9.94 -3.46 19.73
N GLU A 403 -10.59 -4.17 20.66
CA GLU A 403 -9.91 -4.86 21.76
C GLU A 403 -8.94 -5.94 21.25
N LEU A 404 -9.38 -6.77 20.30
CA LEU A 404 -8.54 -7.81 19.68
C LEU A 404 -7.35 -7.21 18.92
N ILE A 405 -7.55 -6.09 18.23
CA ILE A 405 -6.51 -5.37 17.48
C ILE A 405 -5.51 -4.70 18.44
N ALA A 406 -5.98 -4.10 19.53
CA ALA A 406 -5.14 -3.41 20.50
C ALA A 406 -4.23 -4.36 21.29
N ALA A 407 -4.59 -5.64 21.40
CA ALA A 407 -3.81 -6.63 22.11
C ALA A 407 -2.49 -7.00 21.43
N ASN A 408 -1.53 -7.46 22.24
CA ASN A 408 -0.30 -8.04 21.75
C ASN A 408 -0.52 -9.53 21.47
N TRP A 409 -0.14 -9.95 20.27
CA TRP A 409 -0.21 -11.34 19.82
C TRP A 409 1.21 -11.83 19.62
N THR A 410 1.60 -12.89 20.32
CA THR A 410 2.94 -13.47 20.24
C THR A 410 2.82 -14.90 19.78
N LEU A 411 3.55 -15.24 18.72
CA LEU A 411 3.57 -16.55 18.10
C LEU A 411 4.98 -17.14 18.25
N HIS A 412 5.09 -18.26 18.94
CA HIS A 412 6.35 -18.99 19.07
C HIS A 412 6.30 -20.27 18.24
N ALA A 413 7.25 -20.42 17.32
CA ALA A 413 7.50 -21.67 16.60
C ALA A 413 8.65 -22.45 17.26
N SER A 414 8.34 -23.57 17.90
CA SER A 414 9.33 -24.49 18.51
C SER A 414 9.58 -25.69 17.60
N LYS A 415 10.83 -26.16 17.53
CA LYS A 415 11.20 -27.27 16.66
C LYS A 415 10.65 -28.59 17.21
N ASN A 416 9.94 -29.34 16.38
CA ASN A 416 9.40 -30.65 16.77
C ASN A 416 10.48 -31.74 16.61
N VAL A 417 10.41 -32.77 17.46
CA VAL A 417 11.32 -33.94 17.46
C VAL A 417 11.10 -34.81 16.22
N ASP A 418 9.87 -34.92 15.74
CA ASP A 418 9.45 -35.81 14.64
C ASP A 418 9.49 -35.15 13.24
N GLU A 419 10.10 -33.97 13.13
CA GLU A 419 10.12 -33.02 11.99
C GLU A 419 9.04 -31.91 12.03
N GLY A 420 9.42 -30.72 11.55
CA GLY A 420 8.58 -29.52 11.51
C GLY A 420 8.66 -28.65 12.77
N TYR A 421 7.66 -27.78 12.93
CA TYR A 421 7.53 -26.85 14.03
C TYR A 421 6.14 -26.93 14.65
N ASP A 422 6.10 -26.77 15.97
CA ASP A 422 4.86 -26.56 16.71
C ASP A 422 4.70 -25.07 16.98
N LEU A 423 3.53 -24.54 16.65
CA LEU A 423 3.18 -23.13 16.81
C LEU A 423 2.35 -22.94 18.06
N THR A 424 2.79 -22.04 18.95
CA THR A 424 2.05 -21.64 20.14
C THR A 424 1.74 -20.15 20.07
N LEU A 425 0.46 -19.79 20.02
CA LEU A 425 -0.02 -18.42 20.01
C LEU A 425 -0.55 -18.04 21.39
N SER A 426 -0.04 -16.91 21.91
CA SER A 426 -0.48 -16.29 23.16
C SER A 426 -0.90 -14.84 22.92
N HIS A 427 -1.76 -14.32 23.80
CA HIS A 427 -2.24 -12.94 23.73
C HIS A 427 -2.38 -12.32 25.14
N THR A 428 -2.62 -11.01 25.20
CA THR A 428 -2.65 -10.24 26.45
C THR A 428 -4.05 -9.81 26.92
N PHE A 429 -5.12 -10.19 26.22
CA PHE A 429 -6.48 -9.76 26.59
C PHE A 429 -7.20 -10.79 27.44
N ASP A 430 -8.22 -10.31 28.15
CA ASP A 430 -9.05 -11.13 29.02
C ASP A 430 -10.29 -11.61 28.25
N THR A 431 -10.37 -12.92 28.02
CA THR A 431 -11.48 -13.54 27.29
C THR A 431 -12.81 -13.44 28.02
N ASP A 432 -12.80 -13.26 29.35
CA ASP A 432 -14.01 -13.21 30.17
C ASP A 432 -14.80 -11.91 29.99
N LYS A 433 -14.19 -10.90 29.35
CA LYS A 433 -14.81 -9.60 29.07
C LYS A 433 -15.64 -9.59 27.79
N PHE A 434 -15.57 -10.65 26.99
CA PHE A 434 -16.25 -10.67 25.71
C PHE A 434 -17.76 -10.90 25.83
N PRO A 435 -18.56 -10.33 24.91
CA PRO A 435 -19.99 -10.58 24.89
C PRO A 435 -20.27 -12.09 24.78
N LEU A 436 -21.17 -12.62 25.60
CA LEU A 436 -21.55 -14.04 25.58
C LEU A 436 -22.13 -14.50 24.22
N ASP A 437 -22.61 -13.54 23.44
CA ASP A 437 -23.18 -13.72 22.10
C ASP A 437 -22.15 -13.57 20.96
N ALA A 438 -20.86 -13.43 21.30
CA ALA A 438 -19.77 -13.36 20.35
C ALA A 438 -19.02 -14.69 20.25
N ALA A 439 -18.87 -15.21 19.04
CA ALA A 439 -17.99 -16.34 18.73
C ALA A 439 -16.72 -15.84 18.05
N ILE A 440 -15.57 -16.15 18.63
CA ILE A 440 -14.26 -15.76 18.10
C ILE A 440 -13.49 -17.01 17.72
N LYS A 441 -13.14 -17.10 16.43
CA LYS A 441 -12.35 -18.18 15.85
C LYS A 441 -11.03 -17.63 15.33
N ILE A 442 -9.96 -18.37 15.60
CA ILE A 442 -8.59 -18.03 15.24
C ILE A 442 -8.05 -19.13 14.33
N SER A 443 -7.37 -18.75 13.25
CA SER A 443 -6.66 -19.67 12.38
C SER A 443 -5.32 -19.09 11.96
N GLN A 444 -4.36 -19.96 11.65
CA GLN A 444 -3.08 -19.54 11.08
C GLN A 444 -3.21 -19.56 9.56
N LEU A 445 -2.73 -18.52 8.87
CA LEU A 445 -3.03 -18.30 7.46
C LEU A 445 -2.59 -19.46 6.53
N ALA A 446 -1.49 -20.13 6.83
CA ALA A 446 -0.87 -21.19 6.05
C ALA A 446 -1.25 -22.61 6.49
N LEU A 447 -1.94 -22.77 7.62
CA LEU A 447 -2.30 -24.06 8.20
C LEU A 447 -3.82 -24.26 8.18
N PRO A 448 -4.29 -25.49 7.90
CA PRO A 448 -5.70 -25.80 8.05
C PRO A 448 -6.07 -25.84 9.54
N GLY A 449 -7.31 -25.47 9.85
CA GLY A 449 -7.89 -25.60 11.18
C GLY A 449 -8.21 -24.26 11.82
N GLN A 450 -9.46 -24.15 12.27
CA GLN A 450 -9.95 -23.03 13.10
C GLN A 450 -10.06 -23.50 14.54
N LEU A 451 -9.55 -22.69 15.46
CA LEU A 451 -9.62 -22.90 16.89
C LEU A 451 -10.47 -21.81 17.53
N PHE A 452 -11.25 -22.16 18.55
CA PHE A 452 -11.91 -21.14 19.36
C PHE A 452 -10.88 -20.42 20.22
N ILE A 453 -11.12 -19.14 20.51
CA ILE A 453 -10.19 -18.35 21.32
C ILE A 453 -10.04 -18.96 22.74
N THR A 454 -8.79 -19.19 23.13
CA THR A 454 -8.36 -19.63 24.47
C THR A 454 -7.14 -18.80 24.89
N SER A 455 -6.63 -18.99 26.10
CA SER A 455 -5.39 -18.33 26.56
C SER A 455 -4.16 -18.71 25.73
N GLU A 456 -4.11 -19.96 25.27
CA GLU A 456 -3.03 -20.50 24.45
C GLU A 456 -3.63 -21.38 23.35
N LEU A 457 -3.19 -21.14 22.10
CA LEU A 457 -3.63 -21.89 20.92
C LEU A 457 -2.44 -22.61 20.29
N LYS A 458 -2.61 -23.86 19.88
CA LYS A 458 -1.52 -24.70 19.36
C LYS A 458 -1.85 -25.32 18.01
N TRP A 459 -0.89 -25.23 17.09
CA TRP A 459 -0.87 -26.00 15.84
C TRP A 459 0.40 -26.84 15.81
N PHE A 460 0.31 -28.07 15.30
CA PHE A 460 1.40 -29.04 15.33
C PHE A 460 1.91 -29.36 13.93
N LYS A 461 3.20 -29.74 13.83
CA LYS A 461 3.82 -30.26 12.60
C LYS A 461 3.76 -29.31 11.39
N ALA A 462 3.92 -28.01 11.62
CA ALA A 462 4.02 -27.03 10.56
C ALA A 462 5.39 -27.12 9.86
N THR A 463 5.41 -27.09 8.53
CA THR A 463 6.67 -26.98 7.78
C THR A 463 7.22 -25.55 7.87
N LEU A 464 8.53 -25.38 7.62
CA LEU A 464 9.16 -24.05 7.60
C LEU A 464 8.47 -23.09 6.60
N ALA A 465 7.99 -23.62 5.47
CA ALA A 465 7.27 -22.85 4.45
C ALA A 465 5.85 -22.43 4.86
N GLN A 466 5.29 -23.02 5.93
CA GLN A 466 3.98 -22.68 6.50
C GLN A 466 4.08 -21.77 7.71
N LEU A 467 5.30 -21.44 8.17
CA LEU A 467 5.45 -20.49 9.27
C LEU A 467 5.20 -19.08 8.76
N SER A 468 4.15 -18.46 9.28
CA SER A 468 3.79 -17.07 8.99
C SER A 468 3.29 -16.37 10.24
N SER A 469 3.61 -15.09 10.35
CA SER A 469 3.12 -14.20 11.41
C SER A 469 1.63 -13.85 11.25
N PHE A 470 1.04 -14.15 10.09
CA PHE A 470 -0.36 -13.81 9.81
C PHE A 470 -1.35 -14.77 10.48
N ILE A 471 -2.14 -14.20 11.38
CA ILE A 471 -3.24 -14.85 12.09
C ILE A 471 -4.55 -14.29 11.57
N ILE A 472 -5.46 -15.19 11.19
CA ILE A 472 -6.83 -14.82 10.81
C ILE A 472 -7.68 -14.82 12.08
N VAL A 473 -8.36 -13.71 12.31
CA VAL A 473 -9.35 -13.53 13.37
C VAL A 473 -10.72 -13.40 12.73
N GLU A 474 -11.62 -14.31 13.07
CA GLU A 474 -13.01 -14.32 12.65
C GLU A 474 -13.90 -14.09 13.87
N VAL A 475 -14.69 -13.02 13.82
CA VAL A 475 -15.62 -12.64 14.88
C VAL A 475 -17.03 -12.69 14.32
N GLU A 476 -17.90 -13.44 14.98
CA GLU A 476 -19.32 -13.50 14.69
C GLU A 476 -20.09 -13.03 15.93
N ILE A 477 -21.04 -12.10 15.75
CA ILE A 477 -21.96 -11.66 16.80
C ILE A 477 -23.39 -11.89 16.34
N ALA A 478 -24.15 -12.63 17.14
CA ALA A 478 -25.55 -12.95 16.84
C ALA A 478 -26.49 -12.44 17.94
N ARG A 479 -27.41 -11.53 17.60
CA ARG A 479 -28.46 -11.01 18.51
C ARG A 479 -29.81 -10.99 17.82
N GLY A 480 -30.84 -11.49 18.50
CA GLY A 480 -32.24 -11.32 18.07
C GLY A 480 -32.56 -11.83 16.67
N GLY A 481 -31.86 -12.86 16.18
CA GLY A 481 -32.06 -13.43 14.84
C GLY A 481 -31.18 -12.83 13.74
N PHE A 482 -30.40 -11.78 14.03
CA PHE A 482 -29.42 -11.19 13.11
C PHE A 482 -28.01 -11.61 13.50
N SER A 483 -27.19 -12.01 12.52
CA SER A 483 -25.76 -12.32 12.70
C SER A 483 -24.91 -11.40 11.83
N LYS A 484 -23.80 -10.90 12.38
CA LYS A 484 -22.76 -10.20 11.62
C LYS A 484 -21.41 -10.88 11.86
N THR A 485 -20.75 -11.22 10.77
CA THR A 485 -19.40 -11.81 10.78
C THR A 485 -18.40 -10.82 10.20
N LYS A 486 -17.24 -10.72 10.83
CA LYS A 486 -16.09 -9.99 10.29
C LYS A 486 -14.84 -10.84 10.39
N ARG A 487 -14.07 -10.86 9.31
CA ARG A 487 -12.76 -11.51 9.24
C ARG A 487 -11.68 -10.45 9.07
N CYS A 488 -10.55 -10.61 9.74
CA CYS A 488 -9.36 -9.83 9.47
C CYS A 488 -8.09 -10.65 9.65
N VAL A 489 -6.98 -10.13 9.13
CA VAL A 489 -5.65 -10.68 9.37
C VAL A 489 -4.86 -9.73 10.28
N ILE A 490 -4.23 -10.30 11.31
CA ILE A 490 -3.34 -9.63 12.25
C ILE A 490 -1.93 -10.22 12.10
N CYS A 491 -0.91 -9.36 12.16
CA CYS A 491 0.48 -9.79 12.24
C CYS A 491 0.84 -10.00 13.72
N ALA A 492 1.13 -11.23 14.12
CA ALA A 492 1.68 -11.57 15.42
C ALA A 492 3.20 -11.38 15.45
N ASP A 493 3.75 -11.12 16.63
CA ASP A 493 5.20 -11.13 16.85
C ASP A 493 5.70 -12.59 16.80
N LEU A 494 6.33 -12.96 15.69
CA LEU A 494 6.75 -14.33 15.40
C LEU A 494 8.21 -14.55 15.80
N THR A 495 8.43 -15.51 16.70
CA THR A 495 9.75 -16.00 17.07
C THR A 495 9.93 -17.45 16.61
N ILE A 496 11.03 -17.74 15.91
CA ILE A 496 11.32 -19.07 15.36
C ILE A 496 12.56 -19.63 16.06
N GLU A 497 12.43 -20.80 16.66
CA GLU A 497 13.56 -21.53 17.23
C GLU A 497 14.58 -21.88 16.13
N GLY A 498 15.85 -21.50 16.36
CA GLY A 498 16.92 -21.63 15.36
C GLY A 498 17.03 -20.46 14.38
N GLY A 499 16.21 -19.41 14.53
CA GLY A 499 16.24 -18.20 13.71
C GLY A 499 15.43 -18.27 12.43
N ASP A 500 15.17 -17.12 11.82
CA ASP A 500 14.38 -17.03 10.59
C ASP A 500 15.22 -17.40 9.36
N THR A 501 15.05 -18.64 8.89
CA THR A 501 15.69 -19.17 7.68
C THR A 501 14.70 -19.33 6.51
N ARG A 502 13.48 -18.77 6.62
CA ARG A 502 12.40 -18.96 5.62
C ARG A 502 12.81 -18.46 4.24
N GLN A 503 13.44 -17.28 4.16
CA GLN A 503 13.94 -16.75 2.89
C GLN A 503 14.97 -17.66 2.22
N GLN A 504 15.88 -18.27 3.02
CA GLN A 504 16.89 -19.19 2.50
C GLN A 504 16.23 -20.45 1.95
N HIS A 505 15.27 -21.01 2.69
CA HIS A 505 14.53 -22.19 2.26
C HIS A 505 13.64 -21.92 1.02
N LEU A 506 13.02 -20.74 0.93
CA LEU A 506 12.31 -20.31 -0.26
C LEU A 506 13.24 -20.27 -1.48
N LEU A 507 14.43 -19.68 -1.35
CA LEU A 507 15.45 -19.65 -2.39
C LEU A 507 15.87 -21.07 -2.83
N GLN A 508 16.15 -21.97 -1.88
CA GLN A 508 16.46 -23.38 -2.18
C GLN A 508 15.34 -24.05 -2.99
N SER A 509 14.08 -23.85 -2.57
CA SER A 509 12.94 -24.48 -3.22
C SER A 509 12.67 -23.94 -4.63
N LEU A 510 13.00 -22.67 -4.88
CA LEU A 510 12.80 -22.01 -6.16
C LEU A 510 13.95 -22.26 -7.13
N VAL A 511 15.19 -22.36 -6.63
CA VAL A 511 16.42 -22.50 -7.42
C VAL A 511 17.08 -23.84 -7.09
N ASN A 512 16.37 -24.93 -7.40
CA ASN A 512 16.74 -26.30 -7.03
C ASN A 512 17.45 -27.11 -8.12
N SER A 513 17.80 -26.49 -9.26
CA SER A 513 18.50 -27.16 -10.36
C SER A 513 19.58 -26.25 -10.96
N PRO A 514 20.65 -26.83 -11.54
CA PRO A 514 21.66 -26.11 -12.33
C PRO A 514 21.06 -25.12 -13.33
N GLU A 515 20.01 -25.54 -14.02
CA GLU A 515 19.29 -24.78 -15.03
C GLU A 515 18.71 -23.48 -14.48
N LYS A 516 18.03 -23.60 -13.34
CA LYS A 516 17.40 -22.47 -12.64
C LYS A 516 18.45 -21.51 -12.09
N ILE A 517 19.60 -22.01 -11.65
CA ILE A 517 20.71 -21.17 -11.19
C ILE A 517 21.25 -20.32 -12.34
N LEU A 518 21.53 -20.94 -13.50
CA LEU A 518 22.08 -20.24 -14.66
C LEU A 518 21.08 -19.24 -15.23
N ASN A 519 19.80 -19.61 -15.31
CA ASN A 519 18.75 -18.68 -15.71
C ASN A 519 18.63 -17.50 -14.73
N TYR A 520 18.76 -17.74 -13.42
CA TYR A 520 18.73 -16.65 -12.45
C TYR A 520 19.95 -15.72 -12.59
N VAL A 521 21.15 -16.27 -12.80
CA VAL A 521 22.35 -15.47 -13.06
C VAL A 521 22.21 -14.66 -14.34
N ARG A 522 21.69 -15.27 -15.42
CA ARG A 522 21.42 -14.59 -16.69
C ARG A 522 20.47 -13.41 -16.49
N LEU A 523 19.38 -13.62 -15.75
CA LEU A 523 18.43 -12.56 -15.43
C LEU A 523 19.03 -11.43 -14.59
N LEU A 524 20.00 -11.75 -13.71
CA LEU A 524 20.74 -10.74 -12.96
C LEU A 524 21.73 -9.94 -13.81
N LEU A 525 22.24 -10.52 -14.91
CA LEU A 525 23.20 -9.87 -15.81
C LEU A 525 22.56 -8.82 -16.73
N GLU A 526 21.24 -8.82 -16.84
CA GLU A 526 20.53 -7.84 -17.64
C GLU A 526 20.58 -6.45 -16.98
N THR A 527 21.12 -5.49 -17.73
CA THR A 527 21.23 -4.09 -17.31
C THR A 527 19.89 -3.36 -17.31
N GLN A 528 18.91 -3.85 -18.08
CA GLN A 528 17.51 -3.46 -18.01
C GLN A 528 16.63 -4.72 -17.95
N PRO A 529 16.23 -5.15 -16.74
CA PRO A 529 15.47 -6.38 -16.58
C PRO A 529 14.07 -6.24 -17.20
N ASN A 530 13.76 -7.08 -18.18
CA ASN A 530 12.44 -7.09 -18.83
C ASN A 530 11.51 -8.10 -18.14
N LYS A 531 10.35 -7.64 -17.65
CA LYS A 531 9.31 -8.48 -17.00
C LYS A 531 9.00 -9.75 -17.80
N ALA A 532 8.90 -9.65 -19.13
CA ALA A 532 8.57 -10.78 -20.00
C ALA A 532 9.60 -11.93 -19.93
N GLN A 533 10.88 -11.62 -19.66
CA GLN A 533 11.96 -12.60 -19.59
C GLN A 533 12.06 -13.25 -18.20
N TRP A 534 11.78 -12.48 -17.14
CA TRP A 534 11.63 -13.03 -15.78
C TRP A 534 10.38 -13.92 -15.66
N LEU A 535 9.30 -13.58 -16.37
CA LEU A 535 8.08 -14.39 -16.46
C LEU A 535 8.30 -15.72 -17.19
N ALA A 536 9.27 -15.78 -18.11
CA ALA A 536 9.66 -16.98 -18.84
C ALA A 536 10.64 -17.89 -18.07
N PHE A 537 10.78 -17.72 -16.75
CA PHE A 537 11.75 -18.45 -15.93
C PHE A 537 11.56 -19.97 -15.91
N GLU A 538 10.35 -20.47 -16.21
CA GLU A 538 10.10 -21.91 -16.34
C GLU A 538 10.21 -22.38 -17.81
N PRO A 539 11.38 -22.85 -18.27
CA PRO A 539 11.44 -23.62 -19.50
C PRO A 539 10.84 -25.02 -19.24
N THR A 540 9.96 -25.45 -20.14
CA THR A 540 9.39 -26.79 -20.11
C THR A 540 10.26 -27.79 -20.89
N GLY A 541 10.83 -28.79 -20.20
CA GLY A 541 11.31 -30.03 -20.83
C GLY A 541 12.71 -30.02 -21.47
N ASN A 542 12.92 -30.90 -22.47
CA ASN A 542 14.20 -31.22 -23.12
C ASN A 542 14.89 -30.03 -23.84
N GLU A 543 14.21 -28.90 -24.02
CA GLU A 543 14.78 -27.68 -24.61
C GLU A 543 15.69 -26.93 -23.63
N ALA A 544 15.50 -27.09 -22.31
CA ALA A 544 16.30 -26.41 -21.28
C ALA A 544 17.77 -26.88 -21.28
N GLN A 545 18.00 -28.20 -21.37
CA GLN A 545 19.34 -28.79 -21.37
C GLN A 545 20.19 -28.36 -22.59
N ALA A 546 19.55 -28.23 -23.76
CA ALA A 546 20.21 -27.76 -24.98
C ALA A 546 20.53 -26.25 -24.92
N ALA A 547 19.63 -25.44 -24.35
CA ALA A 547 19.86 -24.02 -24.12
C ALA A 547 21.02 -23.76 -23.13
N ILE A 548 21.19 -24.62 -22.12
CA ILE A 548 22.26 -24.53 -21.12
C ILE A 548 23.62 -24.85 -21.70
N ASN A 549 23.73 -25.91 -22.50
CA ASN A 549 24.99 -26.24 -23.17
C ASN A 549 25.40 -25.14 -24.15
N ALA A 550 24.44 -24.47 -24.80
CA ALA A 550 24.71 -23.27 -25.59
C ALA A 550 25.17 -22.09 -24.71
N LEU A 551 24.54 -21.88 -23.55
CA LEU A 551 24.88 -20.83 -22.57
C LEU A 551 26.22 -21.01 -21.87
N LEU A 552 26.77 -22.22 -21.77
CA LEU A 552 28.06 -22.49 -21.11
C LEU A 552 29.21 -22.82 -22.08
N SER A 553 28.93 -22.87 -23.39
CA SER A 553 29.93 -23.16 -24.43
C SER A 553 31.03 -22.08 -24.54
N SER A 554 32.14 -22.37 -25.22
CA SER A 554 33.28 -21.45 -25.36
C SER A 554 32.96 -20.16 -26.14
N ASP A 555 31.86 -20.16 -26.91
CA ASP A 555 31.27 -18.99 -27.58
C ASP A 555 30.03 -18.44 -26.81
N SER A 556 30.06 -18.57 -25.48
CA SER A 556 28.92 -18.28 -24.60
C SER A 556 28.55 -16.78 -24.52
N PRO A 557 27.26 -16.44 -24.68
CA PRO A 557 26.73 -15.11 -24.36
C PRO A 557 26.93 -14.70 -22.88
N LEU A 558 26.98 -15.67 -21.95
CA LEU A 558 27.08 -15.42 -20.51
C LEU A 558 28.47 -14.88 -20.13
N PHE A 559 29.54 -15.41 -20.72
CA PHE A 559 30.89 -14.90 -20.46
C PHE A 559 31.05 -13.47 -20.97
N GLU A 560 30.55 -13.18 -22.18
CA GLU A 560 30.56 -11.83 -22.74
C GLU A 560 29.74 -10.85 -21.88
N GLN A 561 28.55 -11.26 -21.44
CA GLN A 561 27.72 -10.48 -20.52
C GLN A 561 28.43 -10.22 -19.18
N LEU A 562 29.08 -11.21 -18.60
CA LEU A 562 29.87 -11.05 -17.38
C LEU A 562 31.06 -10.10 -17.58
N MET A 563 31.73 -10.15 -18.73
CA MET A 563 32.82 -9.23 -19.09
C MET A 563 32.31 -7.80 -19.24
N VAL A 564 31.19 -7.60 -19.94
CA VAL A 564 30.55 -6.28 -20.08
C VAL A 564 30.11 -5.75 -18.72
N ALA A 565 29.46 -6.57 -17.90
CA ALA A 565 29.05 -6.20 -16.55
C ALA A 565 30.27 -5.85 -15.67
N ALA A 566 31.34 -6.64 -15.70
CA ALA A 566 32.55 -6.35 -14.93
C ALA A 566 33.20 -5.01 -15.32
N SER A 567 33.12 -4.62 -16.60
CA SER A 567 33.68 -3.36 -17.10
C SER A 567 32.76 -2.15 -16.93
N ARG A 568 31.45 -2.29 -17.17
CA ARG A 568 30.50 -1.16 -17.28
C ARG A 568 29.49 -1.09 -16.14
N HIS A 569 29.19 -2.21 -15.50
CA HIS A 569 28.18 -2.35 -14.46
C HIS A 569 28.70 -3.14 -13.25
N PRO A 570 29.75 -2.63 -12.57
CA PRO A 570 30.42 -3.34 -11.48
C PRO A 570 29.47 -3.76 -10.33
N GLU A 571 28.37 -3.05 -10.15
CA GLU A 571 27.27 -3.33 -9.22
C GLU A 571 26.55 -4.65 -9.51
N VAL A 572 26.40 -5.02 -10.79
CA VAL A 572 25.76 -6.27 -11.21
C VAL A 572 26.62 -7.47 -10.80
N ILE A 573 27.95 -7.35 -10.94
CA ILE A 573 28.89 -8.38 -10.47
C ILE A 573 28.83 -8.51 -8.94
N GLU A 574 28.72 -7.41 -8.20
CA GLU A 574 28.55 -7.48 -6.75
C GLU A 574 27.25 -8.21 -6.36
N ARG A 575 26.16 -7.94 -7.09
CA ARG A 575 24.85 -8.56 -6.90
C ARG A 575 24.90 -10.07 -7.15
N ILE A 576 25.51 -10.52 -8.25
CA ILE A 576 25.71 -11.94 -8.54
C ILE A 576 26.61 -12.59 -7.47
N GLY A 577 27.63 -11.88 -7.00
CA GLY A 577 28.46 -12.34 -5.89
C GLY A 577 27.67 -12.55 -4.59
N LYS A 578 26.74 -11.66 -4.28
CA LYS A 578 25.82 -11.81 -3.14
C LYS A 578 24.88 -13.00 -3.33
N LEU A 579 24.33 -13.20 -4.54
CA LEU A 579 23.53 -14.38 -4.86
C LEU A 579 24.32 -15.68 -4.62
N ILE A 580 25.52 -15.80 -5.18
CA ILE A 580 26.35 -17.01 -5.06
C ILE A 580 26.70 -17.30 -3.60
N LYS A 581 27.00 -16.26 -2.80
CA LYS A 581 27.20 -16.43 -1.36
C LYS A 581 25.95 -16.98 -0.68
N ARG A 582 24.75 -16.49 -1.03
CA ARG A 582 23.48 -16.98 -0.49
C ARG A 582 23.19 -18.42 -0.91
N LEU A 583 23.42 -18.77 -2.17
CA LEU A 583 23.26 -20.15 -2.65
C LEU A 583 24.18 -21.12 -1.89
N LYS A 584 25.43 -20.71 -1.62
CA LYS A 584 26.36 -21.48 -0.78
C LYS A 584 25.88 -21.63 0.67
N ILE A 585 25.41 -20.55 1.30
CA ILE A 585 24.82 -20.60 2.66
C ILE A 585 23.60 -21.52 2.68
N ALA A 586 22.79 -21.44 1.63
CA ALA A 586 21.62 -22.27 1.41
C ALA A 586 21.97 -23.69 0.91
N GLN A 587 23.23 -24.10 0.89
CA GLN A 587 23.65 -25.45 0.47
C GLN A 587 23.11 -25.90 -0.90
N VAL A 588 22.84 -24.95 -1.81
CA VAL A 588 22.44 -25.24 -3.17
C VAL A 588 23.69 -25.57 -3.99
N GLU A 589 23.67 -26.70 -4.69
CA GLU A 589 24.79 -27.14 -5.52
C GLU A 589 24.93 -26.23 -6.76
N ILE A 590 26.08 -25.56 -6.85
CA ILE A 590 26.39 -24.66 -7.98
C ILE A 590 27.13 -25.48 -9.05
N PRO A 591 26.75 -25.39 -10.33
CA PRO A 591 27.45 -26.10 -11.41
C PRO A 591 28.95 -25.77 -11.42
N SER A 592 29.79 -26.81 -11.47
CA SER A 592 31.26 -26.67 -11.41
C SER A 592 31.80 -25.75 -12.50
N GLU A 593 31.29 -25.91 -13.73
CA GLU A 593 31.67 -25.10 -14.90
C GLU A 593 31.42 -23.60 -14.67
N PHE A 594 30.28 -23.25 -14.07
CA PHE A 594 29.97 -21.86 -13.73
C PHE A 594 30.78 -21.36 -12.54
N ALA A 595 31.03 -22.21 -11.54
CA ALA A 595 31.87 -21.85 -10.41
C ALA A 595 33.31 -21.52 -10.83
N ASP A 596 33.86 -22.28 -11.79
CA ASP A 596 35.16 -22.04 -12.40
C ASP A 596 35.17 -20.72 -13.17
N LEU A 597 34.15 -20.48 -14.02
CA LEU A 597 33.97 -19.21 -14.73
C LEU A 597 33.91 -18.01 -13.78
N TRP A 598 33.09 -18.09 -12.73
CA TRP A 598 32.90 -17.03 -11.73
C TRP A 598 34.17 -16.73 -10.92
N SER A 599 35.06 -17.72 -10.75
CA SER A 599 36.32 -17.54 -10.05
C SER A 599 37.24 -16.49 -10.70
N HIS A 600 37.12 -16.29 -12.01
CA HIS A 600 37.89 -15.29 -12.75
C HIS A 600 37.42 -13.85 -12.48
N PHE A 601 36.12 -13.66 -12.22
CA PHE A 601 35.54 -12.34 -11.95
C PHE A 601 35.67 -11.90 -10.48
N THR A 602 35.92 -12.86 -9.57
CA THR A 602 36.10 -12.59 -8.14
C THR A 602 37.54 -12.32 -7.73
N LYS A 603 38.52 -12.91 -8.42
CA LYS A 603 39.96 -12.72 -8.15
C LYS A 603 40.51 -11.34 -8.53
N GLY A 604 39.81 -10.58 -9.39
CA GLY A 604 40.25 -9.26 -9.85
C GLY A 604 39.92 -8.07 -8.93
N ARG A 605 39.33 -8.30 -7.74
CA ARG A 605 38.83 -7.23 -6.84
C ARG A 605 39.26 -7.37 -5.37
N SER A 606 40.30 -8.15 -5.07
CA SER A 606 40.93 -8.18 -3.74
C SER A 606 41.76 -6.94 -3.47
#